data_AF-A0A1S9AYU8-F1
#
_entry.id   AF-A0A1S9AYU8-F1
#
_cell.length_a   1.000
_cell.length_b   1.000
_cell.length_c   1.000
_cell.angle_alpha   90.00
_cell.angle_beta   90.00
_cell.angle_gamma   90.00
#
_symmetry.space_group_name_H-M   'P 1'
#
loop_
_entity.id
_entity.type
_entity.pdbx_description
1 polymer ?
#
loop_
_entity_poly.entity_id
_entity_poly.type
_entity_poly.pdbx_seq_one_letter_code
_entity_poly.pdbx_strand_id
1 'polypeptide(L)'
;MRRLLIYLPLLMLLAAASCRKTADNPAALDPTSPAAAREQLTVLRDTVNVRWKRMIDSDNQKLVATTAVLQTLSQLPGTDRAQADQLRKDNDALLGLRYDQNTMAESARIDAYDEAQTKILNAVYNLAQPQYERNEEVQALTETIKEADSQVIGYRVRYDQAAKSYNQYIQMHEQTLKKAGRKYTQLQPLPLFELKTE
;
A
#
# COMPACT_ATOMS: atom_id res chain seq x y z
N MET A 1 -50.68 53.88 12.55
CA MET A 1 -50.56 53.17 11.26
C MET A 1 -49.62 53.95 10.34
N ARG A 2 -48.85 53.29 9.46
CA ARG A 2 -47.88 53.88 8.49
C ARG A 2 -46.41 53.97 8.92
N ARG A 3 -45.75 52.87 9.31
CA ARG A 3 -44.28 52.73 9.10
C ARG A 3 -43.81 51.32 8.69
N LEU A 4 -44.74 50.41 8.35
CA LEU A 4 -44.42 49.01 8.04
C LEU A 4 -44.83 48.55 6.64
N LEU A 5 -44.98 49.48 5.69
CA LEU A 5 -45.49 49.19 4.33
C LEU A 5 -44.56 49.68 3.21
N ILE A 6 -43.27 49.92 3.49
CA ILE A 6 -42.32 50.41 2.47
C ILE A 6 -41.17 49.42 2.18
N TYR A 7 -41.06 48.31 2.92
CA TYR A 7 -39.97 47.34 2.69
C TYR A 7 -40.37 46.09 1.92
N LEU A 8 -41.67 45.91 1.59
CA LEU A 8 -42.13 44.71 0.88
C LEU A 8 -41.74 44.64 -0.63
N PRO A 9 -41.62 45.73 -1.40
CA PRO A 9 -41.23 45.62 -2.82
C PRO A 9 -39.71 45.53 -3.03
N LEU A 10 -38.88 45.90 -2.05
CA LEU A 10 -37.42 45.84 -2.17
C LEU A 10 -36.86 44.43 -1.87
N LEU A 11 -37.57 43.63 -1.08
CA LEU A 11 -37.14 42.26 -0.74
C LEU A 11 -37.46 41.22 -1.83
N MET A 12 -38.39 41.51 -2.77
CA MET A 12 -38.70 40.62 -3.90
C MET A 12 -37.75 40.77 -5.09
N LEU A 13 -37.04 41.90 -5.22
CA LEU A 13 -36.08 42.11 -6.32
C LEU A 13 -34.71 41.45 -6.08
N LEU A 14 -34.39 41.08 -4.84
CA LEU A 14 -33.16 40.36 -4.49
C LEU A 14 -33.29 38.82 -4.62
N ALA A 15 -34.50 38.28 -4.76
CA ALA A 15 -34.73 36.85 -4.95
C ALA A 15 -34.55 36.38 -6.41
N ALA A 16 -34.57 37.29 -7.39
CA ALA A 16 -34.43 36.96 -8.81
C ALA A 16 -32.97 36.83 -9.29
N ALA A 17 -31.99 37.26 -8.49
CA ALA A 17 -30.56 37.19 -8.86
C ALA A 17 -29.84 35.92 -8.38
N SER A 18 -30.46 35.08 -7.53
CA SER A 18 -29.80 33.90 -6.93
C SER A 18 -30.04 32.58 -7.67
N CYS A 19 -30.60 32.62 -8.88
CA CYS A 19 -30.73 31.45 -9.74
C CYS A 19 -30.14 31.70 -11.13
N ARG A 20 -28.91 32.23 -11.20
CA ARG A 20 -28.04 31.85 -12.31
C ARG A 20 -27.56 30.43 -12.01
N LYS A 21 -28.35 29.46 -12.48
CA LYS A 21 -27.87 28.11 -12.75
C LYS A 21 -26.80 28.28 -13.82
N THR A 22 -25.55 28.54 -13.42
CA THR A 22 -24.38 28.27 -14.24
C THR A 22 -24.47 26.78 -14.53
N ALA A 23 -25.10 26.46 -15.66
CA ALA A 23 -25.04 25.16 -16.28
C ALA A 23 -23.62 24.99 -16.83
N ASP A 24 -22.63 25.00 -15.93
CA ASP A 24 -21.41 24.23 -16.13
C ASP A 24 -21.83 22.78 -15.94
N ASN A 25 -22.59 22.25 -16.89
CA ASN A 25 -22.56 20.82 -17.14
C ASN A 25 -21.16 20.61 -17.71
N PRO A 26 -20.19 20.07 -16.95
CA PRO A 26 -18.94 19.66 -17.58
C PRO A 26 -19.34 18.74 -18.73
N ALA A 27 -18.99 19.14 -19.95
CA ALA A 27 -19.29 18.34 -21.13
C ALA A 27 -18.88 16.91 -20.81
N ALA A 28 -19.83 15.97 -20.91
CA ALA A 28 -19.59 14.57 -20.57
C ALA A 28 -18.33 14.14 -21.31
N LEU A 29 -17.26 13.84 -20.55
CA LEU A 29 -16.01 13.40 -21.13
C LEU A 29 -16.31 12.12 -21.92
N ASP A 30 -16.04 12.13 -23.22
CA ASP A 30 -16.10 10.93 -24.03
C ASP A 30 -15.18 9.88 -23.37
N PRO A 31 -15.72 8.73 -22.90
CA PRO A 31 -14.96 7.73 -22.19
C PRO A 31 -13.87 7.09 -23.06
N THR A 32 -13.95 7.26 -24.38
CA THR A 32 -12.94 6.77 -25.33
C THR A 32 -11.87 7.82 -25.67
N SER A 33 -12.01 9.04 -25.14
CA SER A 33 -11.09 10.13 -25.42
C SER A 33 -9.69 9.90 -24.82
N PRO A 34 -8.64 10.50 -25.40
CA PRO A 34 -7.31 10.52 -24.79
C PRO A 34 -7.29 11.11 -23.37
N ALA A 35 -8.19 12.05 -23.06
CA ALA A 35 -8.29 12.64 -21.72
C ALA A 35 -8.82 11.63 -20.70
N ALA A 36 -9.94 10.96 -20.99
CA ALA A 36 -10.48 9.89 -20.16
C ALA A 36 -9.47 8.75 -19.99
N ALA A 37 -8.74 8.42 -21.08
CA ALA A 37 -7.78 7.34 -21.04
C ALA A 37 -6.62 7.61 -20.05
N ARG A 38 -6.16 8.87 -19.96
CA ARG A 38 -5.12 9.30 -19.01
C ARG A 38 -5.60 9.32 -17.56
N GLU A 39 -6.85 9.72 -17.35
CA GLU A 39 -7.42 9.78 -16.01
C GLU A 39 -7.52 8.37 -15.42
N GLN A 40 -8.10 7.43 -16.19
CA GLN A 40 -8.18 6.04 -15.79
C GLN A 40 -6.81 5.40 -15.57
N LEU A 41 -5.82 5.72 -16.42
CA LEU A 41 -4.44 5.25 -16.22
C LEU A 41 -3.86 5.76 -14.88
N THR A 42 -4.13 7.01 -14.52
CA THR A 42 -3.70 7.61 -13.26
C THR A 42 -4.31 6.85 -12.07
N VAL A 43 -5.62 6.62 -12.10
CA VAL A 43 -6.33 5.85 -11.06
C VAL A 43 -5.74 4.44 -10.90
N LEU A 44 -5.47 3.74 -12.00
CA LEU A 44 -4.89 2.40 -11.97
C LEU A 44 -3.48 2.41 -11.38
N ARG A 45 -2.62 3.34 -11.80
CA ARG A 45 -1.26 3.49 -11.27
C ARG A 45 -1.28 3.81 -9.77
N ASP A 46 -2.13 4.73 -9.35
CA ASP A 46 -2.25 5.11 -7.94
C ASP A 46 -2.76 3.95 -7.10
N THR A 47 -3.68 3.15 -7.64
CA THR A 47 -4.14 1.91 -7.01
C THR A 47 -2.98 0.95 -6.78
N VAL A 48 -2.16 0.69 -7.81
CA VAL A 48 -0.98 -0.18 -7.67
C VAL A 48 -0.02 0.34 -6.60
N ASN A 49 0.27 1.65 -6.61
CA ASN A 49 1.16 2.30 -5.65
C ASN A 49 0.64 2.15 -4.21
N VAL A 50 -0.67 2.32 -3.99
CA VAL A 50 -1.27 2.13 -2.67
C VAL A 50 -1.17 0.67 -2.21
N ARG A 51 -1.38 -0.31 -3.10
CA ARG A 51 -1.23 -1.73 -2.75
C ARG A 51 0.21 -2.08 -2.40
N TRP A 52 1.16 -1.62 -3.21
CA TRP A 52 2.59 -1.78 -2.95
C TRP A 52 2.99 -1.17 -1.61
N LYS A 53 2.62 0.10 -1.40
CA LYS A 53 2.95 0.81 -0.15
C LYS A 53 2.41 0.09 1.07
N ARG A 54 1.15 -0.38 1.05
CA ARG A 54 0.57 -1.13 2.18
C ARG A 54 1.32 -2.41 2.49
N MET A 55 1.77 -3.14 1.47
CA MET A 55 2.57 -4.34 1.64
C MET A 55 3.91 -4.01 2.32
N ILE A 56 4.63 -3.01 1.81
CA ILE A 56 5.93 -2.59 2.35
C ILE A 56 5.79 -2.00 3.75
N ASP A 57 4.73 -1.24 4.03
CA ASP A 57 4.45 -0.70 5.36
C ASP A 57 4.18 -1.82 6.37
N SER A 58 3.41 -2.86 5.98
CA SER A 58 3.17 -4.03 6.81
C SER A 58 4.45 -4.81 7.11
N ASP A 59 5.31 -4.97 6.12
CA ASP A 59 6.61 -5.62 6.29
C ASP A 59 7.55 -4.81 7.19
N ASN A 60 7.60 -3.48 7.01
CA ASN A 60 8.35 -2.58 7.89
C ASN A 60 7.84 -2.68 9.34
N GLN A 61 6.52 -2.73 9.56
CA GLN A 61 5.94 -2.92 10.88
C GLN A 61 6.38 -4.24 11.51
N LYS A 62 6.43 -5.32 10.72
CA LYS A 62 6.93 -6.62 11.16
C LYS A 62 8.40 -6.54 11.59
N LEU A 63 9.27 -5.93 10.79
CA LEU A 63 10.69 -5.75 11.12
C LEU A 63 10.88 -4.92 12.40
N VAL A 64 10.13 -3.82 12.57
CA VAL A 64 10.18 -2.99 13.77
C VAL A 64 9.70 -3.75 15.01
N ALA A 65 8.59 -4.48 14.91
CA ALA A 65 8.08 -5.29 16.01
C ALA A 65 9.06 -6.42 16.39
N THR A 66 9.72 -7.04 15.41
CA THR A 66 10.78 -8.03 15.64
C THR A 66 11.96 -7.42 16.39
N THR A 67 12.44 -6.24 15.98
CA THR A 67 13.51 -5.54 16.70
C THR A 67 13.09 -5.18 18.13
N ALA A 68 11.86 -4.71 18.32
CA ALA A 68 11.33 -4.37 19.63
C ALA A 68 11.23 -5.60 20.55
N VAL A 69 10.68 -6.73 20.09
CA VAL A 69 10.54 -7.92 20.94
C VAL A 69 11.90 -8.47 21.34
N LEU A 70 12.88 -8.45 20.44
CA LEU A 70 14.26 -8.87 20.73
C LEU A 70 14.94 -7.94 21.74
N GLN A 71 14.69 -6.63 21.63
CA GLN A 71 15.18 -5.65 22.60
C GLN A 71 14.58 -5.91 23.99
N THR A 72 13.27 -6.12 24.09
CA THR A 72 12.58 -6.44 25.35
C THR A 72 13.10 -7.75 25.94
N LEU A 73 13.17 -8.82 25.13
CA LEU A 73 13.68 -10.12 25.53
C LEU A 73 15.11 -10.04 26.10
N SER A 74 15.99 -9.24 25.50
CA SER A 74 17.38 -9.06 25.95
C SER A 74 17.54 -8.50 27.37
N GLN A 75 16.47 -7.89 27.90
CA GLN A 75 16.43 -7.28 29.24
C GLN A 75 15.76 -8.18 30.28
N LEU A 76 15.07 -9.25 29.85
CA LEU A 76 14.34 -10.14 30.74
C LEU A 76 15.24 -11.23 31.33
N PRO A 77 15.03 -11.60 32.61
CA PRO A 77 15.79 -12.67 33.23
C PRO A 77 15.46 -14.02 32.59
N GLY A 78 16.49 -14.84 32.37
CA GLY A 78 16.35 -16.17 31.78
C GLY A 78 16.32 -16.19 30.25
N THR A 79 16.40 -15.03 29.58
CA THR A 79 16.59 -14.97 28.12
C THR A 79 18.08 -15.06 27.77
N ASP A 80 18.41 -15.79 26.70
CA ASP A 80 19.74 -15.69 26.09
C ASP A 80 19.90 -14.34 25.37
N ARG A 81 20.56 -13.40 26.05
CA ARG A 81 20.83 -12.06 25.51
C ARG A 81 21.71 -12.09 24.26
N ALA A 82 22.69 -12.99 24.18
CA ALA A 82 23.58 -13.07 23.03
C ALA A 82 22.80 -13.51 21.79
N GLN A 83 21.89 -14.48 21.95
CA GLN A 83 20.97 -14.88 20.88
C GLN A 83 20.04 -13.74 20.46
N ALA A 84 19.46 -13.01 21.42
CA ALA A 84 18.59 -11.86 21.12
C ALA A 84 19.32 -10.78 20.31
N ASP A 85 20.56 -10.44 20.72
CA ASP A 85 21.39 -9.43 20.04
C ASP A 85 21.82 -9.88 18.64
N GLN A 86 22.07 -11.18 18.43
CA GLN A 86 22.38 -11.72 17.10
C GLN A 86 21.15 -11.69 16.18
N LEU A 87 19.99 -12.15 16.66
CA LEU A 87 18.75 -12.11 15.89
C LEU A 87 18.35 -10.69 15.49
N ARG A 88 18.68 -9.68 16.31
CA ARG A 88 18.42 -8.27 15.97
C ARG A 88 19.26 -7.83 14.77
N LYS A 89 20.55 -8.20 14.74
CA LYS A 89 21.43 -7.94 13.58
C LYS A 89 20.96 -8.66 12.32
N ASP A 90 20.53 -9.91 12.46
CA ASP A 90 20.01 -10.69 11.33
C ASP A 90 18.72 -10.06 10.79
N ASN A 91 17.83 -9.56 11.67
CA ASN A 91 16.63 -8.82 11.29
C ASN A 91 16.95 -7.50 10.56
N ASP A 92 17.94 -6.75 11.02
CA ASP A 92 18.38 -5.51 10.35
C ASP A 92 18.95 -5.78 8.94
N ALA A 93 19.62 -6.93 8.76
CA ALA A 93 20.17 -7.35 7.48
C ALA A 93 19.10 -7.71 6.43
N LEU A 94 17.86 -8.04 6.85
CA LEU A 94 16.77 -8.39 5.93
C LEU A 94 16.45 -7.27 4.94
N LEU A 95 16.60 -6.00 5.33
CA LEU A 95 16.35 -4.87 4.44
C LEU A 95 17.24 -4.89 3.19
N GLY A 96 18.48 -5.42 3.31
CA GLY A 96 19.39 -5.57 2.18
C GLY A 96 19.02 -6.70 1.21
N LEU A 97 18.21 -7.65 1.66
CA LEU A 97 17.72 -8.79 0.85
C LEU A 97 16.37 -8.50 0.20
N ARG A 98 15.60 -7.54 0.76
CA ARG A 98 14.22 -7.28 0.33
C ARG A 98 14.17 -6.82 -1.12
N TYR A 99 13.31 -7.47 -1.89
CA TYR A 99 12.97 -7.04 -3.26
C TYR A 99 12.23 -5.70 -3.27
N ASP A 100 12.20 -5.07 -4.44
CA ASP A 100 11.44 -3.86 -4.72
C ASP A 100 10.46 -4.06 -5.89
N GLN A 101 9.73 -3.00 -6.25
CA GLN A 101 8.70 -3.07 -7.30
C GLN A 101 9.28 -3.35 -8.69
N ASN A 102 10.60 -3.23 -8.89
CA ASN A 102 11.25 -3.54 -10.17
C ASN A 102 11.84 -4.95 -10.19
N THR A 103 12.29 -5.43 -9.04
CA THR A 103 13.00 -6.71 -8.87
C THR A 103 12.09 -7.84 -8.40
N MET A 104 10.84 -7.57 -8.00
CA MET A 104 9.91 -8.60 -7.54
C MET A 104 9.50 -9.62 -8.63
N ALA A 105 9.83 -9.41 -9.90
CA ALA A 105 9.69 -10.46 -10.91
C ALA A 105 10.75 -11.58 -10.76
N GLU A 106 11.82 -11.35 -9.99
CA GLU A 106 12.87 -12.32 -9.73
C GLU A 106 12.46 -13.21 -8.55
N SER A 107 11.79 -14.34 -8.83
CA SER A 107 11.32 -15.28 -7.78
C SER A 107 12.40 -15.61 -6.76
N ALA A 108 13.63 -15.87 -7.21
CA ALA A 108 14.74 -16.20 -6.33
C ALA A 108 15.03 -15.12 -5.26
N ARG A 109 14.75 -13.83 -5.53
CA ARG A 109 14.88 -12.77 -4.52
C ARG A 109 13.76 -12.80 -3.50
N ILE A 110 12.53 -13.09 -3.94
CA ILE A 110 11.38 -13.25 -3.05
C ILE A 110 11.63 -14.45 -2.13
N ASP A 111 12.01 -15.58 -2.71
CA ASP A 111 12.27 -16.82 -1.98
C ASP A 111 13.39 -16.64 -0.95
N ALA A 112 14.51 -16.03 -1.34
CA ALA A 112 15.63 -15.77 -0.44
C ALA A 112 15.23 -14.84 0.73
N TYR A 113 14.41 -13.83 0.47
CA TYR A 113 13.91 -12.92 1.50
C TYR A 113 12.95 -13.64 2.46
N ASP A 114 11.97 -14.38 1.92
CA ASP A 114 10.95 -15.08 2.70
C ASP A 114 11.55 -16.21 3.55
N GLU A 115 12.54 -16.94 3.01
CA GLU A 115 13.27 -17.98 3.75
C GLU A 115 14.06 -17.37 4.91
N ALA A 116 14.82 -16.29 4.66
CA ALA A 116 15.58 -15.60 5.69
C ALA A 116 14.66 -15.05 6.80
N GLN A 117 13.55 -14.44 6.42
CA GLN A 117 12.56 -13.90 7.35
C GLN A 117 11.92 -15.02 8.18
N THR A 118 11.47 -16.11 7.55
CA THR A 118 10.90 -17.28 8.23
C THR A 118 11.86 -17.86 9.26
N LYS A 119 13.14 -18.01 8.90
CA LYS A 119 14.17 -18.51 9.81
C LYS A 119 14.33 -17.62 11.04
N ILE A 120 14.38 -16.30 10.85
CA ILE A 120 14.49 -15.33 11.95
C ILE A 120 13.23 -15.38 12.83
N LEU A 121 12.03 -15.35 12.24
CA LEU A 121 10.78 -15.35 13.01
C LEU A 121 10.61 -16.61 13.84
N ASN A 122 10.94 -17.79 13.30
CA ASN A 122 10.92 -19.04 14.06
C ASN A 122 11.88 -18.99 15.27
N ALA A 123 13.08 -18.43 15.09
CA ALA A 123 14.03 -18.27 16.19
C ALA A 123 13.54 -17.25 17.24
N VAL A 124 12.92 -16.15 16.80
CA VAL A 124 12.30 -15.14 17.68
C VAL A 124 11.18 -15.77 18.50
N TYR A 125 10.28 -16.54 17.90
CA TYR A 125 9.17 -17.18 18.61
C TYR A 125 9.66 -18.20 19.64
N ASN A 126 10.68 -19.01 19.30
CA ASN A 126 11.29 -19.94 20.23
C ASN A 126 11.92 -19.22 21.43
N LEU A 127 12.61 -18.09 21.19
CA LEU A 127 13.21 -17.28 22.25
C LEU A 127 12.15 -16.58 23.11
N ALA A 128 11.03 -16.16 22.50
CA ALA A 128 9.93 -15.47 23.18
C ALA A 128 9.06 -16.42 24.03
N GLN A 129 8.97 -17.70 23.66
CA GLN A 129 8.05 -18.66 24.25
C GLN A 129 8.03 -18.70 25.79
N PRO A 130 9.19 -18.69 26.50
CA PRO A 130 9.19 -18.72 27.97
C PRO A 130 8.61 -17.45 28.63
N GLN A 131 8.58 -16.33 27.90
CA GLN A 131 8.12 -15.03 28.37
C GLN A 131 6.72 -14.68 27.85
N TYR A 132 6.19 -15.42 26.87
CA TYR A 132 4.96 -15.08 26.16
C TYR A 132 3.76 -14.84 27.09
N GLU A 133 3.53 -15.72 28.06
CA GLU A 133 2.42 -15.58 29.02
C GLU A 133 2.77 -14.75 30.26
N ARG A 134 4.04 -14.34 30.40
CA ARG A 134 4.59 -13.69 31.61
C ARG A 134 4.87 -12.21 31.41
N ASN A 135 4.90 -11.75 30.16
CA ASN A 135 5.21 -10.38 29.80
C ASN A 135 4.27 -9.92 28.68
N GLU A 136 3.35 -9.02 29.02
CA GLU A 136 2.32 -8.51 28.11
C GLU A 136 2.92 -7.80 26.88
N GLU A 137 4.07 -7.14 27.02
CA GLU A 137 4.75 -6.48 25.90
C GLU A 137 5.32 -7.51 24.91
N VAL A 138 5.97 -8.56 25.39
CA VAL A 138 6.44 -9.68 24.55
C VAL A 138 5.27 -10.34 23.84
N GLN A 139 4.15 -10.55 24.53
CA GLN A 139 2.93 -11.09 23.92
C GLN A 139 2.44 -10.20 22.79
N ALA A 140 2.18 -8.92 23.07
CA ALA A 140 1.60 -7.97 22.12
C ALA A 140 2.50 -7.77 20.88
N LEU A 141 3.82 -7.70 21.07
CA LEU A 141 4.77 -7.60 19.96
C LEU A 141 4.78 -8.89 19.13
N THR A 142 4.78 -10.05 19.77
CA THR A 142 4.73 -11.35 19.07
C THR A 142 3.44 -11.51 18.27
N GLU A 143 2.29 -11.08 18.81
CA GLU A 143 1.00 -11.08 18.10
C GLU A 143 1.01 -10.10 16.92
N THR A 144 1.60 -8.92 17.08
CA THR A 144 1.78 -7.95 15.99
C THR A 144 2.60 -8.54 14.84
N ILE A 145 3.69 -9.26 15.15
CA ILE A 145 4.51 -9.93 14.14
C ILE A 145 3.68 -11.00 13.42
N LYS A 146 2.96 -11.86 14.16
CA LYS A 146 2.14 -12.94 13.59
C LYS A 146 1.05 -12.40 12.66
N GLU A 147 0.36 -11.33 13.07
CA GLU A 147 -0.66 -10.69 12.24
C GLU A 147 -0.05 -10.17 10.93
N ALA A 148 1.03 -9.38 11.02
CA ALA A 148 1.70 -8.84 9.84
C ALA A 148 2.22 -9.94 8.90
N ASP A 149 2.72 -11.05 9.45
CA ASP A 149 3.21 -12.19 8.68
C ASP A 149 2.10 -12.91 7.91
N SER A 150 0.96 -13.13 8.57
CA SER A 150 -0.21 -13.80 7.98
C SER A 150 -0.80 -13.05 6.77
N GLN A 151 -0.59 -11.72 6.70
CA GLN A 151 -1.15 -10.87 5.66
C GLN A 151 -0.29 -10.80 4.38
N VAL A 152 0.95 -11.30 4.40
CA VAL A 152 1.93 -11.13 3.30
C VAL A 152 1.36 -11.62 1.96
N ILE A 153 0.86 -12.84 1.91
CA ILE A 153 0.28 -13.42 0.69
C ILE A 153 -0.93 -12.61 0.21
N GLY A 154 -1.79 -12.18 1.15
CA GLY A 154 -2.94 -11.34 0.83
C GLY A 154 -2.55 -9.99 0.22
N TYR A 155 -1.45 -9.38 0.68
CA TYR A 155 -0.93 -8.16 0.07
C TYR A 155 -0.40 -8.38 -1.34
N ARG A 156 0.36 -9.46 -1.56
CA ARG A 156 0.90 -9.82 -2.89
C ARG A 156 -0.22 -10.04 -3.90
N VAL A 157 -1.25 -10.80 -3.54
CA VAL A 157 -2.43 -11.03 -4.41
C VAL A 157 -3.13 -9.71 -4.76
N ARG A 158 -3.33 -8.82 -3.77
CA ARG A 158 -3.97 -7.51 -4.03
C ARG A 158 -3.11 -6.60 -4.90
N TYR A 159 -1.79 -6.67 -4.76
CA TYR A 159 -0.86 -5.99 -5.64
C TYR A 159 -0.97 -6.53 -7.07
N ASP A 160 -0.88 -7.84 -7.25
CA ASP A 160 -0.92 -8.49 -8.57
C ASP A 160 -2.23 -8.21 -9.29
N GLN A 161 -3.36 -8.25 -8.58
CA GLN A 161 -4.64 -7.89 -9.16
C GLN A 161 -4.65 -6.46 -9.70
N ALA A 162 -4.11 -5.49 -8.95
CA ALA A 162 -4.04 -4.10 -9.39
C ALA A 162 -3.06 -3.93 -10.57
N ALA A 163 -1.89 -4.59 -10.51
CA ALA A 163 -0.87 -4.54 -11.55
C ALA A 163 -1.38 -5.17 -12.85
N LYS A 164 -2.10 -6.30 -12.77
CA LYS A 164 -2.78 -6.91 -13.92
C LYS A 164 -3.78 -5.97 -14.56
N SER A 165 -4.62 -5.29 -13.78
CA SER A 165 -5.57 -4.32 -14.31
C SER A 165 -4.85 -3.15 -15.01
N TYR A 166 -3.76 -2.64 -14.43
CA TYR A 166 -2.91 -1.63 -15.10
C TYR A 166 -2.30 -2.16 -16.40
N ASN A 167 -1.70 -3.36 -16.37
CA ASN A 167 -1.03 -3.98 -17.52
C ASN A 167 -1.99 -4.23 -18.68
N GLN A 168 -3.18 -4.78 -18.39
CA GLN A 168 -4.24 -5.00 -19.37
C GLN A 168 -4.71 -3.68 -19.97
N TYR A 169 -4.83 -2.64 -19.16
CA TYR A 169 -5.29 -1.34 -19.60
C TYR A 169 -4.31 -0.66 -20.57
N ILE A 170 -3.01 -0.65 -20.26
CA ILE A 170 -2.00 -0.05 -21.15
C ILE A 170 -1.89 -0.81 -22.48
N GLN A 171 -2.14 -2.13 -22.47
CA GLN A 171 -2.17 -2.94 -23.68
C GLN A 171 -3.41 -2.64 -24.53
N MET A 172 -4.60 -2.63 -23.93
CA MET A 172 -5.86 -2.42 -24.64
C MET A 172 -6.00 -1.00 -25.20
N HIS A 173 -5.49 0.00 -24.49
CA HIS A 173 -5.62 1.41 -24.85
C HIS A 173 -4.34 2.02 -25.44
N GLU A 174 -3.39 1.20 -25.88
CA GLU A 174 -2.05 1.64 -26.33
C GLU A 174 -2.13 2.79 -27.33
N GLN A 175 -2.95 2.66 -28.38
CA GLN A 175 -3.07 3.67 -29.44
C GLN A 175 -3.67 4.98 -28.93
N THR A 176 -4.69 4.90 -28.07
CA THR A 176 -5.33 6.08 -27.45
C THR A 176 -4.36 6.77 -26.51
N LEU A 177 -3.59 6.01 -25.73
CA LEU A 177 -2.57 6.54 -24.83
C LEU A 177 -1.41 7.20 -25.59
N LYS A 178 -0.94 6.62 -26.71
CA LYS A 178 0.06 7.25 -27.59
C LYS A 178 -0.40 8.61 -28.11
N LYS A 179 -1.68 8.74 -28.51
CA LYS A 179 -2.29 10.03 -28.90
C LYS A 179 -2.40 11.02 -27.74
N ALA A 180 -2.40 10.54 -26.50
CA ALA A 180 -2.51 11.37 -25.31
C ALA A 180 -1.19 12.05 -24.89
N GLY A 181 -0.06 11.69 -25.53
CA GLY A 181 1.22 12.39 -25.43
C GLY A 181 2.44 11.48 -25.34
N ARG A 182 3.63 12.05 -25.61
CA ARG A 182 4.92 11.33 -25.68
C ARG A 182 5.28 10.54 -24.41
N LYS A 183 4.90 11.02 -23.22
CA LYS A 183 5.17 10.29 -21.96
C LYS A 183 4.45 8.94 -21.85
N TYR A 184 3.40 8.71 -22.65
CA TYR A 184 2.63 7.47 -22.63
C TYR A 184 3.07 6.46 -23.70
N THR A 185 4.05 6.81 -24.55
CA THR A 185 4.52 5.91 -25.62
C THR A 185 5.52 4.86 -25.11
N GLN A 186 5.99 5.00 -23.88
CA GLN A 186 7.01 4.13 -23.26
C GLN A 186 6.48 3.41 -22.00
N LEU A 187 5.15 3.35 -21.82
CA LEU A 187 4.56 2.62 -20.70
C LEU A 187 4.96 1.15 -20.78
N GLN A 188 5.52 0.63 -19.68
CA GLN A 188 5.85 -0.77 -19.54
C GLN A 188 4.86 -1.45 -18.60
N PRO A 189 4.60 -2.75 -18.80
CA PRO A 189 3.92 -3.56 -17.81
C PRO A 189 4.70 -3.54 -16.48
N LEU A 190 3.96 -3.49 -15.38
CA LEU A 190 4.50 -3.70 -14.04
C LEU A 190 4.76 -5.19 -13.83
N PRO A 191 5.80 -5.56 -13.08
CA PRO A 191 6.04 -6.96 -12.77
C PRO A 191 4.95 -7.50 -11.82
N LEU A 192 4.93 -8.82 -11.63
CA LEU A 192 3.96 -9.53 -10.78
C LEU A 192 4.73 -10.48 -9.84
N PHE A 193 4.10 -10.85 -8.72
CA PHE A 193 4.61 -11.90 -7.82
C PHE A 193 4.40 -13.30 -8.37
N GLU A 194 3.42 -13.49 -9.24
CA GLU A 194 3.13 -14.79 -9.86
C GLU A 194 4.33 -15.36 -10.62
N LEU A 195 4.61 -16.63 -10.37
CA LEU A 195 5.52 -17.43 -11.19
C LEU A 195 4.99 -17.46 -12.62
N LYS A 196 5.84 -17.08 -13.59
CA LYS A 196 5.55 -17.33 -14.99
C LYS A 196 5.47 -18.85 -15.17
N THR A 197 4.28 -19.35 -15.49
CA THR A 197 4.12 -20.69 -16.02
C THR A 197 4.62 -20.64 -17.46
N GLU A 198 5.78 -21.25 -17.72
CA GLU A 198 6.26 -21.53 -19.08
C GLU A 198 5.47 -22.70 -19.69
#